data_AF-A0A9W9A1M3-F1
#
_entry.id   AF-A0A9W9A1M3-F1
#
_cell.length_a   1.000
_cell.length_b   1.000
_cell.length_c   1.000
_cell.angle_alpha   90.00
_cell.angle_beta   90.00
_cell.angle_gamma   90.00
#
_symmetry.space_group_name_H-M   'P 1'
#
loop_
_entity.id
_entity.type
_entity.pdbx_description
1 polymer ?
#
loop_
_entity_poly.entity_id
_entity_poly.type
_entity_poly.pdbx_seq_one_letter_code
_entity_poly.pdbx_strand_id
1 'polypeptide(L)'
;PIPTSQHNAILEPMLCLMSGLPISSWTPDPESEDSEEKCISEMENLLMLAESWDAPGPISFLRFGVTAPIFLEQPLRLYALATHFGWVSEAKLASKHSLGLNLYDDEYEEVLSHLSAKHLLALLMLHRGRRDRMKTFLDDPEVFTLGNSESSRCVACSSEVDNSAWREIKARIFQEMDRCSKGDFVGSWEMEEWKESDRCWKVKC
;
A
#
# COMPACT_ATOMS: atom_id res chain seq x y z
N PRO A 1 13.55 20.74 31.95
CA PRO A 1 13.85 19.42 32.57
C PRO A 1 13.53 18.32 31.57
N ILE A 2 14.48 17.43 31.27
CA ILE A 2 14.24 16.30 30.37
C ILE A 2 13.27 15.34 31.08
N PRO A 3 12.10 15.02 30.50
CA PRO A 3 11.17 14.06 31.10
C PRO A 3 11.81 12.67 31.17
N THR A 4 12.12 12.18 32.37
CA THR A 4 12.76 10.87 32.60
C THR A 4 11.74 9.74 32.86
N SER A 5 10.46 9.96 32.58
CA SER A 5 9.41 8.95 32.81
C SER A 5 9.35 7.87 31.73
N GLN A 6 10.18 7.97 30.69
CA GLN A 6 10.21 7.03 29.57
C GLN A 6 11.10 5.81 29.88
N HIS A 7 10.82 4.67 29.23
CA HIS A 7 11.61 3.45 29.40
C HIS A 7 13.06 3.64 28.89
N ASN A 8 14.02 3.03 29.59
CA ASN A 8 15.44 3.08 29.22
C ASN A 8 15.71 2.67 27.77
N ALA A 9 14.90 1.75 27.22
CA ALA A 9 15.01 1.25 25.85
C ALA A 9 14.86 2.34 24.77
N ILE A 10 14.19 3.47 25.07
CA ILE A 10 14.01 4.59 24.14
C ILE A 10 14.93 5.76 24.52
N LEU A 11 15.15 5.97 25.83
CA LEU A 11 16.00 7.05 26.33
C LEU A 11 17.46 6.89 25.90
N GLU A 12 18.02 5.69 26.00
CA GLU A 12 19.42 5.45 25.63
C GLU A 12 19.67 5.75 24.14
N PRO A 13 18.92 5.17 23.17
CA PRO A 13 19.11 5.52 21.76
C PRO A 13 18.91 7.01 21.47
N MET A 14 17.95 7.66 22.13
CA MET A 14 17.73 9.10 21.97
C MET A 14 18.93 9.93 22.45
N LEU A 15 19.49 9.62 23.62
CA LEU A 15 20.69 10.30 24.13
C LEU A 15 21.91 10.05 23.25
N CYS A 16 22.06 8.84 22.70
CA CYS A 16 23.08 8.53 21.72
C CYS A 16 22.93 9.38 20.46
N LEU A 17 21.72 9.47 19.89
CA LEU A 17 21.43 10.33 18.73
C LEU A 17 21.78 11.79 18.98
N MET A 18 21.37 12.35 20.12
CA MET A 18 21.68 13.73 20.49
C MET A 18 23.18 13.99 20.69
N SER A 19 23.92 12.96 21.11
CA SER A 19 25.36 13.03 21.36
C SER A 19 26.20 12.67 20.12
N GLY A 20 25.58 12.32 19.00
CA GLY A 20 26.26 11.86 17.79
C GLY A 20 26.94 10.49 17.96
N LEU A 21 26.48 9.68 18.91
CA LEU A 21 26.96 8.33 19.15
C LEU A 21 26.18 7.32 18.30
N PRO A 22 26.81 6.18 17.92
CA PRO A 22 26.12 5.15 17.17
C PRO A 22 24.95 4.56 17.98
N ILE A 23 23.83 4.33 17.31
CA ILE A 23 22.69 3.57 17.82
C ILE A 23 22.78 2.11 17.36
N SER A 24 22.16 1.20 18.12
CA SER A 24 21.96 -0.18 17.71
C SER A 24 21.29 -0.25 16.33
N SER A 25 21.71 -1.19 15.49
CA SER A 25 21.11 -1.36 14.17
C SER A 25 19.65 -1.81 14.31
N TRP A 26 18.76 -1.19 13.53
CA TRP A 26 17.37 -1.65 13.36
C TRP A 26 17.32 -2.85 12.41
N THR A 27 18.07 -3.88 12.77
CA THR A 27 18.06 -5.16 12.06
C THR A 27 17.12 -6.08 12.81
N PRO A 28 16.06 -6.58 12.15
CA PRO A 28 15.17 -7.54 12.74
C PRO A 28 15.98 -8.80 13.05
N ASP A 29 15.67 -9.44 14.17
CA ASP A 29 16.24 -10.72 14.52
C ASP A 29 15.54 -11.79 13.66
N PRO A 30 16.25 -12.48 12.75
CA PRO A 30 15.63 -13.44 11.85
C PRO A 30 15.03 -14.64 12.59
N GLU A 31 15.36 -14.86 13.87
CA GLU A 31 14.79 -15.92 14.69
C GLU A 31 13.49 -15.50 15.40
N SER A 32 13.10 -14.22 15.31
CA SER A 32 11.92 -13.66 15.99
C SER A 32 10.92 -13.09 14.99
N GLU A 33 9.73 -13.71 14.95
CA GLU A 33 8.60 -13.27 14.10
C GLU A 33 8.12 -11.85 14.45
N ASP A 34 8.25 -11.43 15.70
CA ASP A 34 7.82 -10.10 16.18
C ASP A 34 8.89 -9.01 16.01
N SER A 35 10.04 -9.32 15.41
CA SER A 35 11.18 -8.40 15.40
C SER A 35 10.97 -7.18 14.50
N GLU A 36 10.24 -7.33 13.38
CA GLU A 36 9.90 -6.24 12.47
C GLU A 36 8.94 -5.23 13.14
N GLU A 37 7.89 -5.74 13.77
CA GLU A 37 6.91 -4.97 14.55
C GLU A 37 7.57 -4.15 15.66
N LYS A 38 8.56 -4.77 16.32
CA LYS A 38 9.36 -4.10 17.35
C LYS A 38 10.21 -2.97 16.75
N CYS A 39 10.88 -3.18 15.62
CA CYS A 39 11.74 -2.17 15.01
C CYS A 39 10.97 -0.90 14.62
N ILE A 40 9.79 -1.03 14.01
CA ILE A 40 8.97 0.14 13.66
C ILE A 40 8.40 0.84 14.89
N SER A 41 7.99 0.08 15.92
CA SER A 41 7.48 0.66 17.15
C SER A 41 8.57 1.43 17.90
N GLU A 42 9.81 0.93 17.92
CA GLU A 42 10.96 1.65 18.46
C GLU A 42 11.24 2.94 17.68
N MET A 43 11.20 2.90 16.35
CA MET A 43 11.35 4.08 15.49
C MET A 43 10.28 5.14 15.78
N GLU A 44 9.01 4.75 15.82
CA GLU A 44 7.89 5.64 16.12
C GLU A 44 8.06 6.30 17.49
N ASN A 45 8.37 5.51 18.51
CA ASN A 45 8.60 6.00 19.87
C ASN A 45 9.78 6.99 19.94
N LEU A 46 10.87 6.72 19.23
CA LEU A 46 12.01 7.64 19.16
C LEU A 46 11.65 8.95 18.47
N LEU A 47 10.86 8.90 17.39
CA LEU A 47 10.40 10.10 16.69
C LEU A 47 9.46 10.94 17.56
N MET A 48 8.48 10.32 18.23
CA MET A 48 7.59 11.02 19.14
C MET A 48 8.34 11.62 20.33
N LEU A 49 9.35 10.90 20.85
CA LEU A 49 10.22 11.43 21.91
C LEU A 49 11.02 12.63 21.40
N ALA A 50 11.62 12.52 20.21
CA ALA A 50 12.39 13.60 19.61
C ALA A 50 11.54 14.84 19.31
N GLU A 51 10.30 14.66 18.88
CA GLU A 51 9.32 15.75 18.74
C GLU A 51 9.03 16.40 20.11
N SER A 52 8.76 15.60 21.14
CA SER A 52 8.46 16.11 22.48
C SER A 52 9.62 16.87 23.12
N TRP A 53 10.86 16.55 22.71
CA TRP A 53 12.09 17.20 23.18
C TRP A 53 12.53 18.37 22.31
N ASP A 54 11.77 18.70 21.26
CA ASP A 54 12.12 19.70 20.25
C ASP A 54 13.54 19.48 19.69
N ALA A 55 13.82 18.24 19.31
CA ALA A 55 15.14 17.77 18.89
C ALA A 55 15.18 17.53 17.36
N PRO A 56 15.36 18.58 16.54
CA PRO A 56 15.30 18.47 15.08
C PRO A 56 16.45 17.64 14.47
N GLY A 57 17.59 17.56 15.17
CA GLY A 57 18.74 16.74 14.75
C GLY A 57 18.39 15.24 14.70
N PRO A 58 17.98 14.63 15.84
CA PRO A 58 17.47 13.26 15.88
C PRO A 58 16.35 13.01 14.87
N ILE A 59 15.35 13.89 14.76
CA ILE A 59 14.27 13.76 13.76
C ILE A 59 14.82 13.64 12.34
N SER A 60 15.79 14.50 11.97
CA SER A 60 16.40 14.50 10.64
C SER A 60 17.19 13.21 10.37
N PHE A 61 17.89 12.69 11.39
CA PHE A 61 18.63 11.44 11.28
C PHE A 61 17.69 10.24 11.14
N LEU A 62 16.66 10.15 12.00
CA LEU A 62 15.67 9.09 11.97
C LEU A 62 14.94 9.05 10.62
N ARG A 63 14.56 10.22 10.08
CA ARG A 63 13.95 10.36 8.74
C ARG A 63 14.80 9.71 7.64
N PHE A 64 16.12 9.80 7.71
CA PHE A 64 16.98 9.16 6.70
C PHE A 64 16.83 7.63 6.70
N GLY A 65 16.53 7.05 7.87
CA GLY A 65 16.35 5.61 8.02
C GLY A 65 14.95 5.10 7.73
N VAL A 66 13.90 5.92 7.79
CA VAL A 66 12.51 5.45 7.62
C VAL A 66 12.19 4.91 6.23
N THR A 67 13.04 5.15 5.23
CA THR A 67 12.88 4.60 3.87
C THR A 67 13.59 3.26 3.67
N ALA A 68 14.18 2.68 4.72
CA ALA A 68 14.75 1.34 4.66
C ALA A 68 13.67 0.27 4.34
N PRO A 69 14.00 -0.82 3.65
CA PRO A 69 13.04 -1.84 3.22
C PRO A 69 12.13 -2.37 4.32
N ILE A 70 12.67 -2.61 5.51
CA ILE A 70 11.91 -3.09 6.68
C ILE A 70 10.71 -2.20 7.04
N PHE A 71 10.85 -0.87 6.91
CA PHE A 71 9.75 0.05 7.21
C PHE A 71 8.76 0.17 6.04
N LEU A 72 9.18 -0.17 4.82
CA LEU A 72 8.31 -0.19 3.64
C LEU A 72 7.39 -1.41 3.59
N GLU A 73 7.68 -2.45 4.38
CA GLU A 73 6.80 -3.60 4.60
C GLU A 73 5.59 -3.24 5.47
N GLN A 74 5.67 -2.15 6.24
CA GLN A 74 4.56 -1.58 7.03
C GLN A 74 4.14 -0.20 6.50
N PRO A 75 3.64 -0.10 5.26
CA PRO A 75 3.51 1.17 4.57
C PRO A 75 2.46 2.11 5.16
N LEU A 76 1.42 1.60 5.84
CA LEU A 76 0.40 2.46 6.46
C LEU A 76 0.92 3.20 7.69
N ARG A 77 1.70 2.52 8.53
CA ARG A 77 2.36 3.12 9.69
C ARG A 77 3.37 4.17 9.26
N LEU A 78 4.21 3.83 8.28
CA LEU A 78 5.13 4.79 7.68
C LEU A 78 4.39 5.99 7.04
N TYR A 79 3.25 5.75 6.38
CA TYR A 79 2.43 6.83 5.83
C TYR A 79 1.91 7.75 6.93
N ALA A 80 1.34 7.19 8.01
CA ALA A 80 0.86 7.96 9.15
C ALA A 80 1.97 8.81 9.75
N LEU A 81 3.12 8.20 10.05
CA LEU A 81 4.30 8.85 10.59
C LEU A 81 4.80 9.98 9.67
N ALA A 82 4.97 9.71 8.38
CA ALA A 82 5.43 10.69 7.42
C ALA A 82 4.44 11.86 7.26
N THR A 83 3.13 11.60 7.33
CA THR A 83 2.13 12.68 7.28
C THR A 83 2.10 13.53 8.55
N HIS A 84 2.28 12.92 9.73
CA HIS A 84 2.41 13.61 11.01
C HIS A 84 3.56 14.63 10.99
N PHE A 85 4.74 14.20 10.52
CA PHE A 85 5.93 15.06 10.43
C PHE A 85 6.02 15.93 9.15
N GLY A 86 5.01 15.87 8.27
CA GLY A 86 5.00 16.65 7.02
C GLY A 86 6.06 16.21 5.99
N TRP A 87 6.53 14.97 6.04
CA TRP A 87 7.52 14.39 5.14
C TRP A 87 6.88 13.92 3.83
N VAL A 88 6.68 14.87 2.91
CA VAL A 88 5.91 14.66 1.67
C VAL A 88 6.47 13.53 0.79
N SER A 89 7.80 13.42 0.65
CA SER A 89 8.45 12.39 -0.18
C SER A 89 8.23 10.98 0.36
N GLU A 90 8.37 10.80 1.66
CA GLU A 90 8.26 9.56 2.39
C GLU A 90 6.80 9.12 2.45
N ALA A 91 5.89 10.06 2.71
CA ALA A 91 4.45 9.80 2.63
C ALA A 91 4.04 9.35 1.21
N LYS A 92 4.59 9.98 0.17
CA LYS A 92 4.33 9.55 -1.21
C LYS A 92 4.87 8.14 -1.48
N LEU A 93 6.07 7.83 -1.00
CA LEU A 93 6.66 6.50 -1.14
C LEU A 93 5.80 5.45 -0.42
N ALA A 94 5.50 5.68 0.86
CA ALA A 94 4.67 4.79 1.68
C ALA A 94 3.28 4.57 1.06
N SER A 95 2.63 5.63 0.58
CA SER A 95 1.32 5.50 -0.09
C SER A 95 1.38 4.63 -1.35
N LYS A 96 2.51 4.59 -2.07
CA LYS A 96 2.71 3.69 -3.21
C LYS A 96 2.85 2.24 -2.76
N HIS A 97 3.53 1.99 -1.64
CA HIS A 97 3.68 0.64 -1.10
C HIS A 97 2.35 0.11 -0.52
N SER A 98 1.48 1.00 -0.03
CA SER A 98 0.15 0.63 0.47
C SER A 98 -0.80 0.04 -0.58
N LEU A 99 -0.49 0.17 -1.88
CA LEU A 99 -1.38 -0.25 -2.97
C LEU A 99 -1.58 -1.76 -3.02
N GLY A 100 -0.68 -2.52 -2.40
CA GLY A 100 -0.81 -3.97 -2.24
C GLY A 100 -1.77 -4.38 -1.12
N LEU A 101 -2.20 -3.44 -0.28
CA LEU A 101 -3.01 -3.71 0.91
C LEU A 101 -4.48 -3.42 0.65
N ASN A 102 -5.33 -4.22 1.27
CA ASN A 102 -6.76 -3.97 1.33
C ASN A 102 -7.07 -3.06 2.53
N LEU A 103 -7.31 -1.77 2.26
CA LEU A 103 -7.55 -0.76 3.30
C LEU A 103 -8.81 -0.99 4.12
N TYR A 104 -9.66 -1.95 3.72
CA TYR A 104 -10.90 -2.29 4.42
C TYR A 104 -10.75 -3.48 5.37
N ASP A 105 -9.57 -4.08 5.48
CA ASP A 105 -9.32 -5.14 6.45
C ASP A 105 -9.19 -4.57 7.87
N ASP A 106 -9.80 -5.26 8.84
CA ASP A 106 -9.86 -4.84 10.25
C ASP A 106 -8.45 -4.66 10.86
N GLU A 107 -7.44 -5.35 10.32
CA GLU A 107 -6.04 -5.25 10.74
C GLU A 107 -5.46 -3.83 10.60
N TYR A 108 -6.01 -3.01 9.71
CA TYR A 108 -5.53 -1.65 9.47
C TYR A 108 -6.39 -0.57 10.14
N GLU A 109 -7.50 -0.93 10.78
CA GLU A 109 -8.45 0.02 11.36
C GLU A 109 -7.76 0.97 12.34
N GLU A 110 -6.93 0.42 13.24
CA GLU A 110 -6.21 1.20 14.23
C GLU A 110 -5.30 2.25 13.58
N VAL A 111 -4.44 1.85 12.64
CA VAL A 111 -3.50 2.77 11.97
C VAL A 111 -4.25 3.83 11.16
N LEU A 112 -5.32 3.45 10.47
CA LEU A 112 -6.13 4.36 9.67
C LEU A 112 -6.90 5.37 10.54
N SER A 113 -7.31 4.98 11.75
CA SER A 113 -8.02 5.87 12.69
C SER A 113 -7.15 7.04 13.18
N HIS A 114 -5.83 6.87 13.19
CA HIS A 114 -4.87 7.91 13.59
C HIS A 114 -4.59 8.93 12.47
N LEU A 115 -4.97 8.64 11.22
CA LEU A 115 -4.79 9.57 10.12
C LEU A 115 -5.80 10.72 10.21
N SER A 116 -5.34 11.94 9.93
CA SER A 116 -6.27 13.05 9.69
C SER A 116 -7.19 12.72 8.51
N ALA A 117 -8.44 13.20 8.54
CA ALA A 117 -9.40 13.00 7.46
C ALA A 117 -8.86 13.39 6.08
N LYS A 118 -8.01 14.43 6.00
CA LYS A 118 -7.34 14.87 4.77
C LYS A 118 -6.41 13.78 4.20
N HIS A 119 -5.58 13.18 5.04
CA HIS A 119 -4.62 12.16 4.64
C HIS A 119 -5.28 10.82 4.34
N LEU A 120 -6.28 10.44 5.14
CA LEU A 120 -7.12 9.27 4.86
C LEU A 120 -7.84 9.40 3.51
N LEU A 121 -8.48 10.54 3.24
CA LEU A 121 -9.17 10.77 1.96
C LEU A 121 -8.19 10.72 0.78
N ALA A 122 -6.99 11.32 0.92
CA ALA A 122 -5.97 11.27 -0.12
C ALA A 122 -5.54 9.83 -0.44
N LEU A 123 -5.37 8.99 0.59
CA LEU A 123 -5.03 7.58 0.46
C LEU A 123 -6.15 6.79 -0.24
N LEU A 124 -7.41 6.96 0.19
CA LEU A 124 -8.57 6.31 -0.43
C LEU A 124 -8.73 6.73 -1.90
N MET A 125 -8.53 8.03 -2.21
CA MET A 125 -8.58 8.52 -3.58
C MET A 125 -7.46 7.94 -4.45
N LEU A 126 -6.28 7.68 -3.90
CA LEU A 126 -5.18 7.06 -4.63
C LEU A 126 -5.55 5.63 -5.08
N HIS A 127 -6.05 4.82 -4.15
CA HIS A 127 -6.49 3.45 -4.41
C HIS A 127 -7.64 3.41 -5.41
N ARG A 128 -8.70 4.19 -5.14
CA ARG A 128 -9.84 4.35 -6.03
C ARG A 128 -9.44 4.82 -7.43
N GLY A 129 -8.58 5.83 -7.51
CA GLY A 129 -8.14 6.41 -8.78
C GLY A 129 -7.30 5.46 -9.63
N ARG A 130 -6.63 4.47 -9.04
CA ARG A 130 -5.98 3.39 -9.81
C ARG A 130 -7.00 2.39 -10.36
N ARG A 131 -7.90 1.91 -9.52
CA ARG A 131 -9.00 1.02 -9.92
C ARG A 131 -9.84 1.64 -11.05
N ASP A 132 -10.23 2.90 -10.90
CA ASP A 132 -11.07 3.60 -11.87
C ASP A 132 -10.35 3.75 -13.23
N ARG A 133 -9.03 3.99 -13.23
CA ARG A 133 -8.22 3.99 -14.47
C ARG A 133 -8.14 2.63 -15.14
N MET A 134 -7.97 1.55 -14.36
CA MET A 134 -8.01 0.19 -14.90
C MET A 134 -9.38 -0.10 -15.53
N LYS A 135 -10.46 0.29 -14.86
CA LYS A 135 -11.82 0.16 -15.43
C LYS A 135 -11.95 0.91 -16.76
N THR A 136 -11.52 2.17 -16.81
CA THR A 136 -11.55 2.96 -18.05
C THR A 136 -10.78 2.26 -19.18
N PHE A 137 -9.61 1.69 -18.88
CA PHE A 137 -8.82 0.95 -19.86
C PHE A 137 -9.52 -0.32 -20.35
N LEU A 138 -10.16 -1.08 -19.47
CA LEU A 138 -10.91 -2.28 -19.83
C LEU A 138 -12.19 -1.98 -20.62
N ASP A 139 -12.80 -0.82 -20.38
CA ASP A 139 -14.00 -0.34 -21.08
C ASP A 139 -13.67 0.39 -22.40
N ASP A 140 -12.40 0.54 -22.76
CA ASP A 140 -11.98 1.20 -24.00
C ASP A 140 -12.35 0.36 -25.24
N PRO A 141 -13.22 0.86 -26.14
CA PRO A 141 -13.65 0.12 -27.34
C PRO A 141 -12.56 0.04 -28.42
N GLU A 142 -11.54 0.90 -28.38
CA GLU A 142 -10.41 0.84 -29.32
C GLU A 142 -9.41 -0.25 -28.91
N VAL A 143 -9.31 -0.53 -27.61
CA VAL A 143 -8.43 -1.58 -27.08
C VAL A 143 -9.13 -2.96 -27.11
N PHE A 144 -10.40 -3.01 -26.68
CA PHE A 144 -11.17 -4.25 -26.56
C PHE A 144 -12.46 -4.20 -27.39
N THR A 145 -12.32 -4.03 -28.70
CA THR A 145 -13.43 -3.76 -29.63
C THR A 145 -14.53 -4.82 -29.61
N LEU A 146 -14.16 -6.10 -29.68
CA LEU A 146 -15.15 -7.17 -29.71
C LEU A 146 -15.85 -7.33 -28.35
N GLY A 147 -15.09 -7.28 -27.26
CA GLY A 147 -15.60 -7.45 -25.89
C GLY A 147 -16.49 -6.29 -25.44
N ASN A 148 -16.23 -5.06 -25.90
CA ASN A 148 -17.00 -3.87 -25.53
C ASN A 148 -18.12 -3.51 -26.52
N SER A 149 -18.30 -4.27 -27.61
CA SER A 149 -19.42 -4.07 -28.54
C SER A 149 -20.73 -4.63 -27.97
N GLU A 150 -21.83 -3.89 -28.13
CA GLU A 150 -23.18 -4.36 -27.79
C GLU A 150 -23.69 -5.44 -28.76
N SER A 151 -23.19 -5.43 -30.00
CA SER A 151 -23.56 -6.42 -31.02
C SER A 151 -22.40 -6.62 -32.00
N SER A 152 -21.51 -7.56 -31.67
CA SER A 152 -20.48 -8.02 -32.58
C SER A 152 -20.89 -9.35 -33.21
N ARG A 153 -20.58 -9.51 -34.50
CA ARG A 153 -20.75 -10.77 -35.22
C ARG A 153 -19.40 -11.36 -35.53
N CYS A 154 -19.27 -12.68 -35.44
CA CYS A 154 -18.01 -13.32 -35.81
C CYS A 154 -17.77 -13.18 -37.31
N VAL A 155 -16.57 -12.74 -37.70
CA VAL A 155 -16.20 -12.56 -39.11
C VAL A 155 -16.21 -13.89 -39.88
N ALA A 156 -15.95 -15.01 -39.21
CA ALA A 156 -15.88 -16.33 -39.84
C ALA A 156 -17.25 -16.98 -40.05
N CYS A 157 -18.13 -16.96 -39.04
CA CYS A 157 -19.41 -17.71 -39.06
C CYS A 157 -20.66 -16.83 -38.98
N SER A 158 -20.52 -15.51 -38.87
CA SER A 158 -21.61 -14.51 -38.80
C SER A 158 -22.58 -14.65 -37.62
N SER A 159 -22.29 -15.54 -36.66
CA SER A 159 -23.04 -15.67 -35.41
C SER A 159 -22.81 -14.45 -34.51
N GLU A 160 -23.78 -14.14 -33.65
CA GLU A 160 -23.62 -13.13 -32.61
C GLU A 160 -22.61 -13.62 -31.57
N VAL A 161 -21.68 -12.73 -31.20
CA VAL A 161 -20.65 -13.03 -30.19
C VAL A 161 -21.22 -12.72 -28.81
N ASP A 162 -21.22 -13.71 -27.92
CA ASP A 162 -21.60 -13.51 -26.53
C ASP A 162 -20.44 -12.91 -25.72
N ASN A 163 -20.57 -11.63 -25.37
CA ASN A 163 -19.62 -10.90 -24.53
C ASN A 163 -19.86 -11.07 -23.02
N SER A 164 -20.70 -12.02 -22.59
CA SER A 164 -20.94 -12.29 -21.16
C SER A 164 -19.66 -12.62 -20.40
N ALA A 165 -18.81 -13.50 -20.95
CA ALA A 165 -17.56 -13.90 -20.32
C ALA A 165 -16.57 -12.73 -20.16
N TRP A 166 -16.50 -11.83 -21.15
CA TRP A 166 -15.69 -10.61 -21.04
C TRP A 166 -16.19 -9.67 -19.93
N ARG A 167 -17.51 -9.51 -19.80
CA ARG A 167 -18.08 -8.69 -18.72
C ARG A 167 -17.81 -9.28 -17.34
N GLU A 168 -17.86 -10.61 -17.22
CA GLU A 168 -17.54 -11.32 -15.97
C GLU A 168 -16.08 -11.13 -15.56
N ILE A 169 -15.11 -11.33 -16.48
CA ILE A 169 -13.69 -11.14 -16.16
C ILE A 169 -13.39 -9.67 -15.82
N LYS A 170 -13.99 -8.70 -16.52
CA LYS A 170 -13.86 -7.26 -16.15
C LYS A 170 -14.37 -6.99 -14.74
N ALA A 171 -15.53 -7.53 -14.39
CA ALA A 171 -16.09 -7.37 -13.05
C ALA A 171 -15.17 -8.00 -11.98
N ARG A 172 -14.60 -9.17 -12.26
CA ARG A 172 -13.64 -9.84 -11.37
C ARG A 172 -12.36 -9.03 -11.18
N ILE A 173 -11.76 -8.53 -12.27
CA ILE A 173 -10.58 -7.64 -12.21
C ILE A 173 -10.90 -6.40 -11.39
N PHE A 174 -12.08 -5.79 -11.60
CA PHE A 174 -12.48 -4.59 -10.85
C PHE A 174 -12.60 -4.85 -9.35
N GLN A 175 -13.17 -5.99 -8.94
CA GLN A 175 -13.25 -6.41 -7.53
C GLN A 175 -11.88 -6.67 -6.92
N GLU A 176 -10.96 -7.30 -7.67
CA GLU A 176 -9.60 -7.53 -7.17
C GLU A 176 -8.82 -6.22 -7.04
N MET A 177 -9.01 -5.27 -7.95
CA MET A 177 -8.42 -3.94 -7.84
C MET A 177 -8.97 -3.12 -6.65
N ASP A 178 -10.16 -3.45 -6.13
CA ASP A 178 -10.70 -2.88 -4.89
C ASP A 178 -9.97 -3.40 -3.64
N ARG A 179 -9.45 -4.64 -3.69
CA ARG A 179 -8.65 -5.24 -2.62
C ARG A 179 -7.17 -4.89 -2.73
N CYS A 180 -6.63 -4.92 -3.94
CA CYS A 180 -5.22 -4.69 -4.22
C CYS A 180 -5.09 -3.81 -5.47
N SER A 181 -5.06 -2.50 -5.25
CA SER A 181 -4.93 -1.51 -6.33
C SER A 181 -3.52 -1.48 -6.97
N LYS A 182 -2.59 -2.30 -6.48
CA LYS A 182 -1.29 -2.54 -7.11
C LYS A 182 -1.44 -3.25 -8.45
N GLY A 183 -2.43 -4.14 -8.55
CA GLY A 183 -2.75 -4.87 -9.77
C GLY A 183 -1.82 -6.06 -10.05
N ASP A 184 -1.06 -6.52 -9.05
CA ASP A 184 -0.10 -7.64 -9.21
C ASP A 184 -0.78 -8.94 -9.68
N PHE A 185 -2.06 -9.12 -9.36
CA PHE A 185 -2.85 -10.28 -9.77
C PHE A 185 -3.30 -10.22 -11.24
N VAL A 186 -3.33 -9.03 -11.85
CA VAL A 186 -3.85 -8.89 -13.22
C VAL A 186 -2.78 -9.35 -14.21
N GLY A 187 -3.04 -10.48 -14.87
CA GLY A 187 -2.08 -11.14 -15.75
C GLY A 187 -1.08 -12.04 -15.04
N SER A 188 -1.29 -12.33 -13.75
CA SER A 188 -0.51 -13.31 -13.02
C SER A 188 -1.05 -14.73 -13.19
N TRP A 189 -0.32 -15.72 -12.68
CA TRP A 189 -0.74 -17.13 -12.69
C TRP A 189 -2.06 -17.33 -11.93
N GLU A 190 -2.27 -16.61 -10.84
CA GLU A 190 -3.49 -16.66 -10.04
C GLU A 190 -4.73 -16.22 -10.84
N MET A 191 -4.58 -15.29 -11.79
CA MET A 191 -5.69 -14.89 -12.65
C MET A 191 -6.11 -16.00 -13.61
N GLU A 192 -5.18 -16.85 -14.07
CA GLU A 192 -5.48 -18.01 -14.93
C GLU A 192 -6.36 -19.04 -14.23
N GLU A 193 -6.29 -19.10 -12.90
CA GLU A 193 -7.10 -20.01 -12.08
C GLU A 193 -8.53 -19.52 -11.84
N TRP A 194 -8.85 -18.26 -12.16
CA TRP A 194 -10.22 -17.76 -12.00
C TRP A 194 -11.18 -18.43 -13.00
N LYS A 195 -12.44 -18.60 -12.59
CA LYS A 195 -13.45 -19.25 -13.45
C LYS A 195 -13.88 -18.34 -14.60
N GLU A 196 -13.95 -17.04 -14.35
CA GLU A 196 -14.37 -15.99 -15.29
C GLU A 196 -13.38 -15.88 -16.45
N SER A 197 -12.12 -15.79 -16.05
CA SER A 197 -10.91 -16.11 -16.76
C SER A 197 -11.05 -17.34 -17.67
N ASP A 198 -11.12 -18.57 -17.11
CA ASP A 198 -11.21 -19.82 -17.89
C ASP A 198 -12.32 -19.78 -18.95
N ARG A 199 -13.49 -19.27 -18.54
CA ARG A 199 -14.64 -19.07 -19.42
C ARG A 199 -14.32 -18.11 -20.56
N CYS A 200 -13.68 -16.97 -20.28
CA CYS A 200 -13.32 -15.95 -21.26
C CYS A 200 -12.35 -16.48 -22.32
N TRP A 201 -11.30 -17.23 -21.95
CA TRP A 201 -10.35 -17.76 -22.92
C TRP A 201 -10.89 -18.94 -23.74
N LYS A 202 -11.84 -19.68 -23.18
CA LYS A 202 -12.49 -20.81 -23.88
C LYS A 202 -13.62 -20.36 -24.80
N VAL A 203 -14.03 -19.09 -24.79
CA VAL A 203 -15.06 -18.59 -25.70
C VAL A 203 -14.58 -18.81 -27.14
N LYS A 204 -15.43 -19.51 -27.90
CA LYS A 204 -15.26 -19.69 -29.33
C LYS A 204 -16.40 -18.97 -30.05
N CYS A 205 -16.07 -18.47 -31.23
CA CYS A 205 -17.05 -18.35 -32.30
C CYS A 205 -17.06 -19.69 -33.09
#